data_AF-A0A0U5JHG6-F1
#
_entry.id   AF-A0A0U5JHG6-F1
#
_cell.length_a   1.000
_cell.length_b   1.000
_cell.length_c   1.000
_cell.angle_alpha   90.00
_cell.angle_beta   90.00
_cell.angle_gamma   90.00
#
_symmetry.space_group_name_H-M   'P 1'
#
loop_
_entity.id
_entity.type
_entity.pdbx_description
1 polymer ?
#
loop_
_entity_poly.entity_id
_entity_poly.type
_entity_poly.pdbx_seq_one_letter_code
_entity_poly.pdbx_strand_id
1 'polypeptide(L)'
;MSFISELSNVFKPVWPEFKESVRVRIDSEPSAPEKVVADLAAIEGAVDVYCWYEGARSLPESGALFMKRELFEPLYQFKSDAKLCLYSLRAWSFAKSVSKMAVSTPIGDAINRINTAAIESISSSSFFKYCANTSKEDPLYLFINEELPKKQWLLELSAAQKKSGRSVASLFDDRVSLFDCIKKLDVTAAYSAMQYVEGYYLIQESVRKGLLKREKKIQIAFVLPNNESKYYLDLPKDIGKMLELAFGKELNGVEVTISFQFFLYGETMDARPYIDKKSEASKVEAKTVCSYFDYLSQQSSFASNAKRVEIRDDE
;
A
#
# COMPACT_ATOMS: atom_id res chain seq x y z
N MET A 1 -0.42 -21.17 -30.72
CA MET A 1 -0.12 -19.74 -30.93
C MET A 1 -1.43 -19.03 -31.30
N SER A 2 -1.65 -17.82 -30.79
CA SER A 2 -2.83 -16.95 -31.01
C SER A 2 -4.08 -17.21 -30.14
N PHE A 3 -3.93 -16.98 -28.84
CA PHE A 3 -5.04 -16.54 -27.95
C PHE A 3 -4.65 -15.31 -27.11
N ILE A 4 -3.34 -15.01 -27.03
CA ILE A 4 -2.76 -13.93 -26.22
C ILE A 4 -2.86 -12.56 -26.92
N SER A 5 -2.96 -12.52 -28.26
CA SER A 5 -3.03 -11.24 -29.00
C SER A 5 -4.41 -10.59 -29.01
N GLU A 6 -5.47 -11.32 -28.64
CA GLU A 6 -6.84 -10.80 -28.68
C GLU A 6 -7.27 -10.13 -27.37
N LEU A 7 -6.66 -10.47 -26.23
CA LEU A 7 -7.00 -9.86 -24.93
C LEU A 7 -6.32 -8.50 -24.69
N SER A 8 -5.18 -8.22 -25.33
CA SER A 8 -4.44 -6.97 -25.14
C SER A 8 -5.09 -5.73 -25.77
N ASN A 9 -6.13 -5.92 -26.60
CA ASN A 9 -6.83 -4.83 -27.29
C ASN A 9 -8.24 -4.52 -26.75
N VAL A 10 -8.76 -5.27 -25.77
CA VAL A 10 -10.17 -5.13 -25.34
C VAL A 10 -10.33 -4.25 -24.08
N PHE A 11 -9.26 -4.02 -23.31
CA PHE A 11 -9.35 -3.18 -22.10
C PHE A 11 -8.14 -2.25 -21.97
N LYS A 12 -8.07 -1.22 -22.82
CA LYS A 12 -7.33 -0.02 -22.42
C LYS A 12 -8.25 0.78 -21.50
N PRO A 13 -7.96 0.88 -20.19
CA PRO A 13 -8.73 1.78 -19.34
C PRO A 13 -8.65 3.19 -19.91
N VAL A 14 -9.82 3.77 -20.21
CA VAL A 14 -9.92 5.14 -20.70
C VAL A 14 -9.72 6.06 -19.51
N TRP A 15 -8.49 6.57 -19.38
CA TRP A 15 -8.18 7.61 -18.42
C TRP A 15 -8.75 8.93 -18.93
N PRO A 16 -9.61 9.63 -18.16
CA PRO A 16 -10.03 10.98 -18.52
C PRO A 16 -8.82 11.92 -18.70
N GLU A 17 -8.83 12.71 -19.76
CA GLU A 17 -7.82 13.75 -20.00
C GLU A 17 -7.99 14.87 -18.98
N PHE A 18 -7.13 14.88 -17.95
CA PHE A 18 -7.04 15.96 -16.97
C PHE A 18 -5.76 16.77 -17.17
N LYS A 19 -5.86 18.10 -17.00
CA LYS A 19 -4.74 19.06 -16.96
C LYS A 19 -3.85 18.91 -15.71
N GLU A 20 -4.12 17.94 -14.84
CA GLU A 20 -3.51 17.80 -13.52
C GLU A 20 -2.33 16.83 -13.55
N SER A 21 -1.28 17.15 -12.77
CA SER A 21 -0.08 16.33 -12.57
C SER A 21 -0.35 15.07 -11.75
N VAL A 22 -1.50 14.98 -11.09
CA VAL A 22 -1.89 13.84 -10.24
C VAL A 22 -3.19 13.27 -10.78
N ARG A 23 -3.20 11.96 -11.06
CA ARG A 23 -4.37 11.20 -11.50
C ARG A 23 -4.68 10.12 -10.50
N VAL A 24 -5.94 9.98 -10.14
CA VAL A 24 -6.39 9.01 -9.13
C VAL A 24 -7.58 8.25 -9.68
N ARG A 25 -7.52 6.93 -9.61
CA ARG A 25 -8.63 6.04 -9.92
C ARG A 25 -8.89 5.13 -8.75
N ILE A 26 -10.18 5.02 -8.39
CA ILE A 26 -10.66 4.08 -7.37
C ILE A 26 -11.74 3.23 -7.99
N ASP A 27 -11.46 1.94 -8.15
CA ASP A 27 -12.46 0.97 -8.59
C ASP A 27 -13.18 0.43 -7.35
N SER A 28 -14.28 1.06 -6.92
CA SER A 28 -14.88 0.80 -5.60
C SER A 28 -15.35 -0.64 -5.38
N GLU A 29 -15.66 -1.38 -6.45
CA GLU A 29 -16.13 -2.77 -6.40
C GLU A 29 -14.97 -3.77 -6.53
N PRO A 30 -14.86 -4.76 -5.63
CA PRO A 30 -13.84 -5.78 -5.75
C PRO A 30 -14.07 -6.66 -6.97
N SER A 31 -12.98 -6.93 -7.69
CA SER A 31 -12.91 -7.77 -8.88
C SER A 31 -12.31 -9.13 -8.57
N ALA A 32 -12.40 -10.07 -9.52
CA ALA A 32 -11.61 -11.30 -9.43
C ALA A 32 -10.09 -10.99 -9.44
N PRO A 33 -9.24 -11.75 -8.71
CA PRO A 33 -7.79 -11.53 -8.66
C PRO A 33 -7.14 -11.44 -10.04
N GLU A 34 -7.57 -12.26 -11.00
CA GLU A 34 -7.02 -12.31 -12.36
C GLU A 34 -7.26 -11.01 -13.12
N LYS A 35 -8.43 -10.37 -12.90
CA LYS A 35 -8.72 -9.06 -13.48
C LYS A 35 -7.84 -7.98 -12.88
N VAL A 36 -7.64 -8.00 -11.56
CA VAL A 36 -6.73 -7.06 -10.87
C VAL A 36 -5.31 -7.22 -11.41
N VAL A 37 -4.80 -8.45 -11.56
CA VAL A 37 -3.49 -8.70 -12.17
C VAL A 37 -3.41 -8.16 -13.59
N ALA A 38 -4.44 -8.39 -14.43
CA ALA A 38 -4.47 -7.89 -15.80
C ALA A 38 -4.47 -6.35 -15.86
N ASP A 39 -5.25 -5.70 -15.00
CA ASP A 39 -5.32 -4.24 -14.92
C ASP A 39 -3.97 -3.63 -14.47
N LEU A 40 -3.28 -4.26 -13.52
CA LEU A 40 -1.93 -3.87 -13.11
C LEU A 40 -0.89 -4.08 -14.22
N ALA A 41 -0.97 -5.21 -14.92
CA ALA A 41 -0.06 -5.54 -16.02
C ALA A 41 -0.15 -4.53 -17.17
N ALA A 42 -1.33 -3.94 -17.37
CA ALA A 42 -1.59 -2.93 -18.40
C ALA A 42 -1.04 -1.52 -18.06
N ILE A 43 -0.55 -1.29 -16.83
CA ILE A 43 0.05 -0.01 -16.45
C ILE A 43 1.36 0.19 -17.21
N GLU A 44 1.50 1.32 -17.90
CA GLU A 44 2.70 1.68 -18.65
C GLU A 44 3.85 2.07 -17.70
N GLY A 45 4.99 1.41 -17.86
CA GLY A 45 6.22 1.66 -17.08
C GLY A 45 6.21 1.01 -15.70
N ALA A 46 7.31 1.21 -14.95
CA ALA A 46 7.48 0.64 -13.62
C ALA A 46 6.39 1.14 -12.65
N VAL A 47 5.95 0.28 -11.73
CA VAL A 47 4.87 0.57 -10.77
C VAL A 47 5.20 0.06 -9.38
N ASP A 48 4.94 0.87 -8.37
CA ASP A 48 4.95 0.46 -6.97
C ASP A 48 3.57 -0.12 -6.61
N VAL A 49 3.52 -1.41 -6.24
CA VAL A 49 2.28 -2.14 -5.91
C VAL A 49 2.20 -2.39 -4.41
N TYR A 50 1.40 -1.60 -3.72
CA TYR A 50 1.16 -1.69 -2.29
C TYR A 50 0.10 -2.74 -1.95
N CYS A 51 0.47 -3.68 -1.07
CA CYS A 51 -0.37 -4.77 -0.62
C CYS A 51 -0.29 -4.94 0.90
N TRP A 52 -1.42 -5.23 1.54
CA TRP A 52 -1.52 -5.49 2.96
C TRP A 52 -1.10 -6.94 3.14
N TYR A 53 0.01 -7.14 3.85
CA TYR A 53 0.67 -8.42 3.87
C TYR A 53 0.52 -9.10 5.22
N GLU A 54 0.89 -8.43 6.31
CA GLU A 54 0.85 -9.00 7.64
C GLU A 54 -0.17 -8.28 8.52
N GLY A 55 -1.03 -9.01 9.23
CA GLY A 55 -2.02 -8.43 10.13
C GLY A 55 -1.50 -8.17 11.55
N ALA A 56 -2.37 -7.63 12.40
CA ALA A 56 -2.08 -7.35 13.81
C ALA A 56 -1.58 -8.56 14.62
N ARG A 57 -1.95 -9.79 14.21
CA ARG A 57 -1.70 -11.02 14.98
C ARG A 57 -0.69 -11.99 14.35
N SER A 58 -0.23 -11.71 13.12
CA SER A 58 0.75 -12.44 12.29
C SER A 58 0.31 -12.45 10.82
N LEU A 59 1.06 -13.16 9.97
CA LEU A 59 0.70 -13.56 8.62
C LEU A 59 0.09 -15.00 8.63
N PRO A 60 -1.20 -15.18 8.31
CA PRO A 60 -1.79 -16.50 8.09
C PRO A 60 -1.21 -17.18 6.85
N GLU A 61 -0.96 -18.48 6.92
CA GLU A 61 -0.37 -19.24 5.80
C GLU A 61 -1.29 -19.30 4.58
N SER A 62 -2.58 -19.53 4.79
CA SER A 62 -3.61 -19.59 3.73
C SER A 62 -3.66 -18.29 2.92
N GLY A 63 -3.71 -17.15 3.60
CA GLY A 63 -3.73 -15.85 2.95
C GLY A 63 -2.40 -15.51 2.27
N ALA A 64 -1.26 -15.89 2.87
CA ALA A 64 0.04 -15.72 2.23
C ALA A 64 0.17 -16.53 0.92
N LEU A 65 -0.31 -17.79 0.93
CA LEU A 65 -0.34 -18.66 -0.24
C LEU A 65 -1.29 -18.11 -1.32
N PHE A 66 -2.45 -17.59 -0.93
CA PHE A 66 -3.36 -16.91 -1.85
C PHE A 66 -2.68 -15.72 -2.52
N MET A 67 -2.11 -14.79 -1.74
CA MET A 67 -1.44 -13.61 -2.28
C MET A 67 -0.30 -14.01 -3.23
N LYS A 68 0.48 -15.04 -2.87
CA LYS A 68 1.54 -15.58 -3.73
C LYS A 68 0.99 -16.08 -5.07
N ARG A 69 0.02 -17.01 -5.05
CA ARG A 69 -0.43 -17.75 -6.23
C ARG A 69 -1.37 -16.96 -7.14
N GLU A 70 -2.25 -16.16 -6.54
CA GLU A 70 -3.34 -15.50 -7.26
C GLU A 70 -2.99 -14.07 -7.67
N LEU A 71 -2.01 -13.43 -7.01
CA LEU A 71 -1.64 -12.04 -7.28
C LEU A 71 -0.17 -11.89 -7.67
N PHE A 72 0.75 -12.33 -6.81
CA PHE A 72 2.16 -11.97 -6.95
C PHE A 72 2.84 -12.73 -8.09
N GLU A 73 2.78 -14.06 -8.11
CA GLU A 73 3.40 -14.85 -9.19
C GLU A 73 2.82 -14.48 -10.57
N PRO A 74 1.49 -14.39 -10.77
CA PRO A 74 0.92 -13.93 -12.04
C PRO A 74 1.35 -12.52 -12.42
N LEU A 75 1.35 -11.57 -11.48
CA LEU A 75 1.79 -10.19 -11.77
C LEU A 75 3.22 -10.16 -12.31
N TYR A 76 4.16 -10.87 -11.71
CA TYR A 76 5.54 -10.89 -12.19
C TYR A 76 5.75 -11.64 -13.50
N GLN A 77 4.85 -12.55 -13.87
CA GLN A 77 4.88 -13.17 -15.19
C GLN A 77 4.56 -12.15 -16.29
N PHE A 78 3.65 -11.22 -16.04
CA PHE A 78 3.20 -10.23 -17.03
C PHE A 78 3.88 -8.86 -16.90
N LYS A 79 4.37 -8.52 -15.70
CA LYS A 79 4.91 -7.19 -15.36
C LYS A 79 6.13 -7.29 -14.44
N SER A 80 7.26 -7.68 -15.04
CA SER A 80 8.54 -7.89 -14.32
C SER A 80 9.14 -6.62 -13.71
N ASP A 81 8.69 -5.43 -14.12
CA ASP A 81 9.11 -4.13 -13.59
C ASP A 81 8.23 -3.61 -12.45
N ALA A 82 7.26 -4.41 -11.99
CA ALA A 82 6.50 -4.12 -10.78
C ALA A 82 7.36 -4.31 -9.53
N LYS A 83 7.25 -3.37 -8.59
CA LYS A 83 7.82 -3.49 -7.26
C LYS A 83 6.72 -3.78 -6.24
N LEU A 84 6.78 -4.92 -5.56
CA LEU A 84 5.85 -5.22 -4.46
C LEU A 84 6.23 -4.46 -3.19
N CYS A 85 5.30 -3.66 -2.68
CA CYS A 85 5.40 -2.95 -1.42
C CYS A 85 4.49 -3.63 -0.38
N LEU A 86 5.05 -4.57 0.38
CA LEU A 86 4.33 -5.39 1.35
C LEU A 86 4.20 -4.69 2.70
N TYR A 87 2.99 -4.26 3.02
CA TYR A 87 2.67 -3.45 4.18
C TYR A 87 2.24 -4.31 5.38
N SER A 88 2.98 -4.24 6.48
CA SER A 88 2.66 -4.90 7.75
C SER A 88 1.80 -3.99 8.62
N LEU A 89 0.60 -4.47 8.95
CA LEU A 89 -0.37 -3.80 9.81
C LEU A 89 -0.16 -4.06 11.30
N ARG A 90 0.98 -4.63 11.72
CA ARG A 90 1.18 -5.01 13.14
C ARG A 90 0.92 -3.89 14.15
N ALA A 91 1.26 -2.65 13.79
CA ALA A 91 1.08 -1.52 14.69
C ALA A 91 -0.40 -1.15 14.91
N TRP A 92 -1.30 -1.58 14.02
CA TRP A 92 -2.75 -1.43 14.15
C TRP A 92 -3.36 -2.31 15.24
N SER A 93 -2.57 -3.18 15.89
CA SER A 93 -2.99 -3.80 17.15
C SER A 93 -3.20 -2.79 18.29
N PHE A 94 -2.62 -1.59 18.17
CA PHE A 94 -2.61 -0.55 19.19
C PHE A 94 -2.14 -1.03 20.57
N ALA A 95 -1.37 -2.12 20.62
CA ALA A 95 -0.92 -2.72 21.88
C ALA A 95 0.20 -1.92 22.57
N LYS A 96 0.90 -1.05 21.82
CA LYS A 96 2.02 -0.23 22.30
C LYS A 96 1.83 1.22 21.88
N SER A 97 2.41 2.16 22.61
CA SER A 97 2.50 3.55 22.15
C SER A 97 3.52 3.70 21.03
N VAL A 98 3.40 4.79 20.27
CA VAL A 98 4.24 5.07 19.10
C VAL A 98 5.73 5.09 19.47
N SER A 99 6.09 5.64 20.63
CA SER A 99 7.49 5.62 21.11
C SER A 99 8.06 4.21 21.29
N LYS A 100 7.20 3.22 21.55
CA LYS A 100 7.57 1.82 21.81
C LYS A 100 7.40 0.90 20.58
N MET A 101 6.98 1.45 19.43
CA MET A 101 6.83 0.67 18.20
C MET A 101 8.19 0.44 17.53
N ALA A 102 8.46 -0.81 17.13
CA ALA A 102 9.63 -1.13 16.31
C ALA A 102 9.41 -0.65 14.88
N VAL A 103 10.44 -0.10 14.23
CA VAL A 103 10.32 0.41 12.84
C VAL A 103 10.03 -0.71 11.85
N SER A 104 10.54 -1.93 12.12
CA SER A 104 10.32 -3.11 11.30
C SER A 104 9.82 -4.29 12.14
N THR A 105 9.33 -5.33 11.46
CA THR A 105 8.97 -6.62 12.06
C THR A 105 9.99 -7.67 11.63
N PRO A 106 10.19 -8.77 12.38
CA PRO A 106 11.09 -9.85 11.95
C PRO A 106 10.74 -10.43 10.58
N ILE A 107 9.45 -10.48 10.22
CA ILE A 107 8.98 -10.90 8.89
C ILE A 107 9.36 -9.85 7.85
N GLY A 108 9.14 -8.57 8.12
CA GLY A 108 9.52 -7.50 7.21
C GLY A 108 11.03 -7.41 6.97
N ASP A 109 11.83 -7.62 8.01
CA ASP A 109 13.29 -7.68 7.91
C ASP A 109 13.76 -8.87 7.06
N ALA A 110 13.08 -10.02 7.15
CA ALA A 110 13.37 -11.18 6.32
C ALA A 110 13.06 -10.91 4.84
N ILE A 111 11.90 -10.30 4.54
CA ILE A 111 11.50 -9.92 3.19
C ILE A 111 12.48 -8.93 2.56
N ASN A 112 12.86 -7.89 3.31
CA ASN A 112 13.78 -6.86 2.84
C ASN A 112 15.19 -7.38 2.52
N ARG A 113 15.57 -8.58 3.00
CA ARG A 113 16.86 -9.21 2.65
C ARG A 113 16.84 -9.94 1.31
N ILE A 114 15.69 -10.15 0.68
CA ILE A 114 15.55 -10.95 -0.55
C ILE A 114 16.03 -10.14 -1.77
N ASN A 115 15.31 -9.07 -2.13
CA ASN A 115 15.65 -8.20 -3.24
C ASN A 115 14.88 -6.87 -3.13
N THR A 116 15.50 -5.83 -2.58
CA THR A 116 14.84 -4.52 -2.36
C THR A 116 14.43 -3.79 -3.65
N ALA A 117 14.95 -4.20 -4.81
CA ALA A 117 14.55 -3.66 -6.10
C ALA A 117 13.18 -4.22 -6.56
N ALA A 118 12.89 -5.49 -6.27
CA ALA A 118 11.63 -6.13 -6.63
C ALA A 118 10.61 -6.11 -5.49
N ILE A 119 11.05 -6.21 -4.24
CA ILE A 119 10.16 -6.33 -3.08
C ILE A 119 10.67 -5.49 -1.93
N GLU A 120 9.78 -4.74 -1.29
CA GLU A 120 10.05 -3.97 -0.10
C GLU A 120 8.96 -4.25 0.94
N SER A 121 9.36 -4.53 2.17
CA SER A 121 8.45 -4.58 3.30
C SER A 121 8.48 -3.28 4.08
N ILE A 122 7.29 -2.76 4.35
CA ILE A 122 7.04 -1.51 5.04
C ILE A 122 6.16 -1.83 6.25
N SER A 123 6.36 -1.13 7.37
CA SER A 123 5.62 -1.36 8.62
C SER A 123 4.71 -0.19 8.93
N SER A 124 3.49 -0.43 9.40
CA SER A 124 2.63 0.65 9.87
C SER A 124 3.15 1.41 11.08
N SER A 125 4.19 0.89 11.72
CA SER A 125 4.94 1.66 12.73
C SER A 125 5.65 2.87 12.12
N SER A 126 6.10 2.82 10.86
CA SER A 126 6.73 3.97 10.20
C SER A 126 5.71 5.07 9.96
N PHE A 127 4.48 4.72 9.59
CA PHE A 127 3.34 5.64 9.47
C PHE A 127 3.04 6.33 10.81
N PHE A 128 2.84 5.57 11.90
CA PHE A 128 2.56 6.19 13.20
C PHE A 128 3.72 7.08 13.69
N LYS A 129 4.97 6.69 13.43
CA LYS A 129 6.14 7.52 13.74
C LYS A 129 6.19 8.79 12.89
N TYR A 130 5.85 8.70 11.61
CA TYR A 130 5.71 9.86 10.74
C TYR A 130 4.68 10.83 11.30
N CYS A 131 3.48 10.34 11.66
CA CYS A 131 2.44 11.18 12.26
C CYS A 131 2.86 11.82 13.59
N ALA A 132 3.75 11.17 14.34
CA ALA A 132 4.30 11.66 15.61
C ALA A 132 5.46 12.66 15.46
N ASN A 133 6.04 12.80 14.27
CA ASN A 133 7.19 13.66 13.98
C ASN A 133 6.79 14.97 13.29
N THR A 134 5.50 15.31 13.28
CA THR A 134 4.97 16.55 12.72
C THR A 134 5.12 17.73 13.69
N SER A 135 5.07 18.96 13.17
CA SER A 135 4.88 20.18 13.97
C SER A 135 3.49 20.79 13.74
N LYS A 136 3.10 21.77 14.57
CA LYS A 136 1.80 22.46 14.43
C LYS A 136 1.79 23.48 13.29
N GLU A 137 2.98 23.92 12.89
CA GLU A 137 3.24 24.85 11.82
C GLU A 137 3.33 24.15 10.46
N ASP A 138 3.41 22.81 10.46
CA ASP A 138 3.43 22.01 9.23
C ASP A 138 2.12 22.23 8.45
N PRO A 139 2.19 22.67 7.17
CA PRO A 139 1.00 22.89 6.36
C PRO A 139 0.10 21.65 6.23
N LEU A 140 0.68 20.46 6.20
CA LEU A 140 -0.07 19.21 6.18
C LEU A 140 -0.75 18.94 7.52
N TYR A 141 -0.10 19.24 8.65
CA TYR A 141 -0.75 19.17 9.96
C TYR A 141 -2.00 20.03 9.99
N LEU A 142 -1.90 21.28 9.54
CA LEU A 142 -3.02 22.22 9.52
C LEU A 142 -4.15 21.71 8.64
N PHE A 143 -3.83 21.24 7.44
CA PHE A 143 -4.79 20.67 6.50
C PHE A 143 -5.52 19.46 7.08
N ILE A 144 -4.80 18.47 7.63
CA ILE A 144 -5.41 17.27 8.21
C ILE A 144 -6.27 17.62 9.43
N ASN A 145 -5.80 18.52 10.29
CA ASN A 145 -6.56 18.91 11.48
C ASN A 145 -7.85 19.68 11.13
N GLU A 146 -7.88 20.37 9.99
CA GLU A 146 -9.07 21.05 9.47
C GLU A 146 -10.03 20.08 8.75
N GLU A 147 -9.51 19.25 7.86
CA GLU A 147 -10.33 18.44 6.95
C GLU A 147 -10.83 17.13 7.57
N LEU A 148 -10.01 16.46 8.40
CA LEU A 148 -10.38 15.15 8.94
C LEU A 148 -11.67 15.17 9.78
N PRO A 149 -11.93 16.19 10.63
CA PRO A 149 -13.20 16.30 11.34
C PRO A 149 -14.42 16.49 10.44
N LYS A 150 -14.25 17.04 9.22
CA LYS A 150 -15.35 17.22 8.25
C LYS A 150 -15.77 15.89 7.63
N LYS A 151 -14.93 14.85 7.70
CA LYS A 151 -15.18 13.51 7.17
C LYS A 151 -15.87 12.62 8.19
N GLN A 152 -17.03 13.06 8.66
CA GLN A 152 -17.80 12.37 9.72
C GLN A 152 -18.10 10.92 9.38
N TRP A 153 -18.33 10.64 8.09
CA TRP A 153 -18.56 9.29 7.56
C TRP A 153 -17.41 8.31 7.88
N LEU A 154 -16.15 8.75 7.93
CA LEU A 154 -15.02 7.89 8.32
C LEU A 154 -15.14 7.47 9.78
N LEU A 155 -15.50 8.41 10.66
CA LEU A 155 -15.66 8.13 12.09
C LEU A 155 -16.84 7.18 12.32
N GLU A 156 -17.93 7.34 11.56
CA GLU A 156 -19.10 6.45 11.61
C GLU A 156 -18.77 5.02 11.18
N LEU A 157 -17.93 4.82 10.16
CA LEU A 157 -17.50 3.47 9.73
C LEU A 157 -16.84 2.65 10.85
N SER A 158 -16.18 3.31 11.80
CA SER A 158 -15.50 2.68 12.93
C SER A 158 -16.29 2.74 14.25
N ALA A 159 -17.42 3.47 14.29
CA ALA A 159 -18.15 3.73 15.53
C ALA A 159 -18.77 2.48 16.16
N ALA A 160 -19.15 1.50 15.36
CA ALA A 160 -19.75 0.24 15.82
C ALA A 160 -18.72 -0.77 16.37
N GLN A 161 -17.41 -0.49 16.24
CA GLN A 161 -16.36 -1.40 16.71
C GLN A 161 -16.23 -1.37 18.24
N LYS A 162 -15.86 -2.52 18.83
CA LYS A 162 -15.61 -2.62 20.26
C LYS A 162 -14.46 -1.68 20.67
N LYS A 163 -14.75 -0.76 21.59
CA LYS A 163 -13.77 0.20 22.13
C LYS A 163 -12.57 -0.52 22.76
N SER A 164 -11.37 -0.02 22.49
CA SER A 164 -10.15 -0.51 23.13
C SER A 164 -9.96 0.01 24.55
N GLY A 165 -10.61 1.12 24.90
CA GLY A 165 -10.37 1.87 26.13
C GLY A 165 -9.15 2.79 26.06
N ARG A 166 -8.51 2.88 24.88
CA ARG A 166 -7.29 3.65 24.66
C ARG A 166 -7.57 4.83 23.75
N SER A 167 -7.21 6.04 24.15
CA SER A 167 -7.38 7.23 23.32
C SER A 167 -6.27 7.37 22.27
N VAL A 168 -6.55 8.09 21.18
CA VAL A 168 -5.52 8.48 20.20
C VAL A 168 -4.39 9.25 20.88
N ALA A 169 -4.67 10.19 21.80
CA ALA A 169 -3.65 10.90 22.56
C ALA A 169 -2.68 9.93 23.27
N SER A 170 -3.22 8.91 23.95
CA SER A 170 -2.40 7.90 24.63
C SER A 170 -1.65 6.96 23.66
N LEU A 171 -2.11 6.80 22.42
CA LEU A 171 -1.36 6.09 21.38
C LEU A 171 -0.07 6.84 21.07
N PHE A 172 -0.16 8.16 20.94
CA PHE A 172 0.93 9.07 20.61
C PHE A 172 1.73 9.56 21.82
N ASP A 173 1.50 9.04 23.04
CA ASP A 173 2.14 9.52 24.27
C ASP A 173 1.90 11.03 24.51
N ASP A 174 0.71 11.53 24.19
CA ASP A 174 0.27 12.93 24.35
C ASP A 174 1.13 13.99 23.62
N ARG A 175 2.03 13.55 22.72
CA ARG A 175 2.79 14.45 21.85
C ARG A 175 1.91 14.99 20.72
N VAL A 176 2.38 16.08 20.10
CA VAL A 176 1.77 16.63 18.87
C VAL A 176 1.79 15.57 17.78
N SER A 177 0.65 15.38 17.13
CA SER A 177 0.50 14.42 16.03
C SER A 177 -0.40 14.95 14.93
N LEU A 178 -0.35 14.33 13.74
CA LEU A 178 -1.31 14.62 12.67
C LEU A 178 -2.77 14.36 13.08
N PHE A 179 -3.01 13.68 14.21
CA PHE A 179 -4.32 13.31 14.70
C PHE A 179 -4.77 14.10 15.94
N ASP A 180 -4.17 15.27 16.20
CA ASP A 180 -4.56 16.14 17.31
C ASP A 180 -6.06 16.51 17.29
N CYS A 181 -6.66 16.65 16.10
CA CYS A 181 -8.08 16.92 15.89
C CYS A 181 -9.01 15.80 16.41
N ILE A 182 -8.51 14.57 16.50
CA ILE A 182 -9.25 13.39 16.96
C ILE A 182 -8.62 12.75 18.21
N LYS A 183 -7.70 13.45 18.88
CA LYS A 183 -6.89 12.90 19.99
C LYS A 183 -7.70 12.34 21.16
N LYS A 184 -8.92 12.84 21.37
CA LYS A 184 -9.82 12.39 22.45
C LYS A 184 -10.61 11.13 22.12
N LEU A 185 -10.66 10.72 20.84
CA LEU A 185 -11.39 9.52 20.43
C LEU A 185 -10.65 8.25 20.88
N ASP A 186 -11.41 7.16 21.06
CA ASP A 186 -10.84 5.82 21.18
C ASP A 186 -10.13 5.45 19.87
N VAL A 187 -8.96 4.79 19.94
CA VAL A 187 -8.19 4.40 18.75
C VAL A 187 -8.99 3.49 17.82
N THR A 188 -9.94 2.69 18.33
CA THR A 188 -10.79 1.86 17.47
C THR A 188 -11.84 2.69 16.75
N ALA A 189 -12.38 3.73 17.38
CA ALA A 189 -13.32 4.66 16.76
C ALA A 189 -12.63 5.59 15.74
N ALA A 190 -11.34 5.86 15.95
CA ALA A 190 -10.50 6.64 15.04
C ALA A 190 -9.89 5.80 13.90
N TYR A 191 -10.08 4.48 13.86
CA TYR A 191 -9.37 3.57 12.97
C TYR A 191 -9.51 3.97 11.49
N SER A 192 -10.72 4.15 10.99
CA SER A 192 -10.98 4.52 9.59
C SER A 192 -10.32 5.85 9.21
N ALA A 193 -10.38 6.83 10.11
CA ALA A 193 -9.81 8.16 9.87
C ALA A 193 -8.28 8.12 9.83
N MET A 194 -7.65 7.32 10.70
CA MET A 194 -6.21 7.09 10.63
C MET A 194 -5.84 6.31 9.35
N GLN A 195 -6.67 5.34 8.92
CA GLN A 195 -6.42 4.56 7.71
C GLN A 195 -6.48 5.41 6.43
N TYR A 196 -7.40 6.37 6.37
CA TYR A 196 -7.45 7.36 5.30
C TYR A 196 -6.11 8.10 5.14
N VAL A 197 -5.52 8.55 6.25
CA VAL A 197 -4.24 9.26 6.25
C VAL A 197 -3.05 8.31 6.00
N GLU A 198 -3.16 7.03 6.36
CA GLU A 198 -2.16 6.01 5.99
C GLU A 198 -2.05 5.86 4.47
N GLY A 199 -3.18 5.85 3.75
CA GLY A 199 -3.19 5.81 2.29
C GLY A 199 -2.39 6.97 1.69
N TYR A 200 -2.59 8.18 2.22
CA TYR A 200 -1.79 9.35 1.84
C TYR A 200 -0.29 9.15 2.12
N TYR A 201 0.07 8.69 3.33
CA TYR A 201 1.45 8.46 3.71
C TYR A 201 2.18 7.51 2.73
N LEU A 202 1.52 6.43 2.31
CA LEU A 202 2.11 5.48 1.36
C LEU A 202 2.29 6.09 -0.04
N ILE A 203 1.34 6.91 -0.49
CA ILE A 203 1.48 7.67 -1.74
C ILE A 203 2.66 8.64 -1.64
N GLN A 204 2.73 9.41 -0.55
CA GLN A 204 3.79 10.36 -0.30
C GLN A 204 5.17 9.68 -0.34
N GLU A 205 5.31 8.51 0.29
CA GLU A 205 6.56 7.75 0.30
C GLU A 205 6.98 7.29 -1.10
N SER A 206 6.04 6.84 -1.93
CA SER A 206 6.33 6.47 -3.32
C SER A 206 6.74 7.69 -4.15
N VAL A 207 5.99 8.80 -4.03
CA VAL A 207 6.31 10.07 -4.72
C VAL A 207 7.70 10.56 -4.33
N ARG A 208 8.02 10.58 -3.03
CA ARG A 208 9.35 10.97 -2.52
C ARG A 208 10.46 10.11 -3.13
N LYS A 209 10.26 8.78 -3.23
CA LYS A 209 11.22 7.86 -3.86
C LYS A 209 11.39 8.16 -5.36
N GLY A 210 10.30 8.38 -6.08
CA GLY A 210 10.35 8.72 -7.52
C GLY A 210 11.04 10.05 -7.80
N LEU A 211 10.76 11.08 -6.98
CA LEU A 211 11.42 12.39 -7.06
C LEU A 211 12.94 12.28 -6.82
N LEU A 212 13.37 11.50 -5.83
CA LEU A 212 14.79 11.24 -5.56
C LEU A 212 15.50 10.56 -6.76
N LYS A 213 14.78 9.73 -7.51
CA LYS A 213 15.25 9.08 -8.73
C LYS A 213 15.08 9.95 -9.99
N ARG A 214 14.50 11.14 -9.86
CA ARG A 214 14.18 12.06 -10.97
C ARG A 214 13.22 11.46 -12.00
N GLU A 215 12.31 10.61 -11.56
CA GLU A 215 11.28 10.02 -12.41
C GLU A 215 10.30 11.10 -12.90
N LYS A 216 9.89 11.01 -14.17
CA LYS A 216 8.88 11.89 -14.77
C LYS A 216 7.47 11.33 -14.70
N LYS A 217 7.36 10.02 -14.55
CA LYS A 217 6.10 9.29 -14.36
C LYS A 217 6.27 8.41 -13.12
N ILE A 218 5.38 8.57 -12.14
CA ILE A 218 5.36 7.79 -10.91
C ILE A 218 4.04 7.04 -10.88
N GLN A 219 4.10 5.71 -11.00
CA GLN A 219 2.92 4.84 -11.02
C GLN A 219 2.78 4.15 -9.66
N ILE A 220 1.62 4.28 -9.05
CA ILE A 220 1.30 3.72 -7.74
C ILE A 220 0.01 2.91 -7.85
N ALA A 221 0.04 1.68 -7.37
CA ALA A 221 -1.14 0.83 -7.30
C ALA A 221 -1.32 0.29 -5.88
N PHE A 222 -2.52 0.42 -5.33
CA PHE A 222 -2.94 -0.24 -4.10
C PHE A 222 -3.80 -1.44 -4.48
N VAL A 223 -3.39 -2.62 -4.01
CA VAL A 223 -4.07 -3.89 -4.27
C VAL A 223 -4.60 -4.43 -2.95
N LEU A 224 -5.91 -4.31 -2.80
CA LEU A 224 -6.59 -4.38 -1.51
C LEU A 224 -7.70 -5.45 -1.49
N PRO A 225 -7.91 -6.18 -0.39
CA PRO A 225 -8.99 -7.17 -0.35
C PRO A 225 -10.38 -6.52 -0.17
N ASN A 226 -11.36 -7.05 -0.89
CA ASN A 226 -12.79 -6.85 -0.66
C ASN A 226 -13.20 -5.37 -0.46
N ASN A 227 -13.81 -5.03 0.69
CA ASN A 227 -14.42 -3.72 0.95
C ASN A 227 -13.46 -2.66 1.54
N GLU A 228 -12.14 -2.81 1.37
CA GLU A 228 -11.16 -1.81 1.84
C GLU A 228 -11.31 -0.44 1.12
N SER A 229 -12.01 -0.40 -0.01
CA SER A 229 -12.30 0.84 -0.76
C SER A 229 -13.05 1.87 0.07
N LYS A 230 -13.80 1.41 1.08
CA LYS A 230 -14.56 2.25 1.98
C LYS A 230 -13.72 3.32 2.66
N TYR A 231 -12.41 3.11 2.89
CA TYR A 231 -11.59 4.12 3.59
C TYR A 231 -11.11 5.26 2.70
N TYR A 232 -11.13 5.12 1.38
CA TYR A 232 -10.39 6.01 0.46
C TYR A 232 -11.30 6.83 -0.46
N LEU A 233 -12.62 6.81 -0.25
CA LEU A 233 -13.61 7.40 -1.17
C LEU A 233 -13.39 8.90 -1.46
N ASP A 234 -12.96 9.69 -0.47
CA ASP A 234 -12.67 11.12 -0.65
C ASP A 234 -11.20 11.41 -1.01
N LEU A 235 -10.32 10.41 -1.00
CA LEU A 235 -8.89 10.60 -1.24
C LEU A 235 -8.58 11.27 -2.58
N PRO A 236 -9.29 10.98 -3.70
CA PRO A 236 -9.06 11.64 -4.98
C PRO A 236 -9.22 13.17 -4.91
N LYS A 237 -10.08 13.68 -4.02
CA LYS A 237 -10.32 15.13 -3.88
C LYS A 237 -9.19 15.83 -3.12
N ASP A 238 -8.60 15.15 -2.14
CA ASP A 238 -7.64 15.77 -1.23
C ASP A 238 -6.18 15.54 -1.65
N ILE A 239 -5.90 14.42 -2.33
CA ILE A 239 -4.53 13.95 -2.55
C ILE A 239 -3.66 14.94 -3.34
N GLY A 240 -4.22 15.61 -4.36
CA GLY A 240 -3.50 16.64 -5.11
C GLY A 240 -3.03 17.77 -4.19
N LYS A 241 -3.91 18.24 -3.29
CA LYS A 241 -3.57 19.28 -2.31
C LYS A 241 -2.56 18.78 -1.29
N MET A 242 -2.72 17.56 -0.76
CA MET A 242 -1.80 17.00 0.22
C MET A 242 -0.39 16.77 -0.36
N LEU A 243 -0.28 16.38 -1.63
CA LEU A 243 1.01 16.25 -2.32
C LEU A 243 1.65 17.61 -2.62
N GLU A 244 0.86 18.61 -3.04
CA GLU A 244 1.35 19.98 -3.24
C GLU A 244 1.89 20.59 -1.94
N LEU A 245 1.21 20.36 -0.81
CA LEU A 245 1.69 20.83 0.50
C LEU A 245 3.02 20.17 0.92
N ALA A 246 3.24 18.90 0.53
CA ALA A 246 4.43 18.15 0.90
C ALA A 246 5.65 18.42 -0.01
N PHE A 247 5.43 18.62 -1.31
CA PHE A 247 6.50 18.67 -2.32
C PHE A 247 6.53 19.96 -3.14
N GLY A 248 5.40 20.68 -3.24
CA GLY A 248 5.25 21.91 -4.00
C GLY A 248 5.90 21.84 -5.39
N LYS A 249 6.89 22.73 -5.61
CA LYS A 249 7.59 22.87 -6.91
C LYS A 249 8.32 21.60 -7.37
N GLU A 250 8.63 20.66 -6.48
CA GLU A 250 9.29 19.40 -6.86
C GLU A 250 8.40 18.53 -7.77
N LEU A 251 7.08 18.72 -7.74
CA LEU A 251 6.12 18.00 -8.59
C LEU A 251 6.02 18.59 -10.02
N ASN A 252 6.69 19.71 -10.30
CA ASN A 252 6.59 20.36 -11.60
C ASN A 252 7.10 19.46 -12.73
N GLY A 253 6.18 19.13 -13.66
CA GLY A 253 6.49 18.25 -14.79
C GLY A 253 6.68 16.78 -14.40
N VAL A 254 6.13 16.37 -13.26
CA VAL A 254 6.01 14.97 -12.82
C VAL A 254 4.55 14.55 -12.93
N GLU A 255 4.30 13.43 -13.59
CA GLU A 255 2.99 12.79 -13.65
C GLU A 255 2.91 11.70 -12.58
N VAL A 256 1.99 11.83 -11.64
CA VAL A 256 1.72 10.84 -10.60
C VAL A 256 0.38 10.19 -10.90
N THR A 257 0.36 8.87 -11.08
CA THR A 257 -0.88 8.13 -11.28
C THR A 257 -1.05 7.11 -10.17
N ILE A 258 -2.22 7.14 -9.55
CA ILE A 258 -2.57 6.36 -8.37
C ILE A 258 -3.80 5.53 -8.70
N SER A 259 -3.70 4.22 -8.55
CA SER A 259 -4.83 3.31 -8.75
C SER A 259 -5.12 2.54 -7.46
N PHE A 260 -6.39 2.50 -7.06
CA PHE A 260 -6.88 1.63 -6.01
C PHE A 260 -7.70 0.53 -6.65
N GLN A 261 -7.21 -0.70 -6.54
CA GLN A 261 -7.84 -1.90 -7.06
C GLN A 261 -8.14 -2.86 -5.92
N PHE A 262 -9.32 -3.48 -5.97
CA PHE A 262 -9.79 -4.36 -4.92
C PHE A 262 -10.04 -5.75 -5.47
N PHE A 263 -9.62 -6.79 -4.75
CA PHE A 263 -9.79 -8.18 -5.15
C PHE A 263 -10.71 -8.93 -4.19
N LEU A 264 -11.50 -9.84 -4.72
CA LEU A 264 -12.31 -10.76 -3.93
C LEU A 264 -11.41 -11.77 -3.19
N TYR A 265 -11.65 -11.94 -1.90
CA TYR A 265 -10.97 -12.92 -1.07
C TYR A 265 -11.92 -13.58 -0.07
N GLY A 266 -11.90 -14.91 -0.03
CA GLY A 266 -12.77 -15.69 0.85
C GLY A 266 -14.26 -15.51 0.53
N GLU A 267 -15.12 -15.91 1.47
CA GLU A 267 -16.57 -15.97 1.27
C GLU A 267 -17.32 -14.69 1.67
N THR A 268 -16.63 -13.72 2.30
CA THR A 268 -17.28 -12.53 2.88
C THR A 268 -16.51 -11.27 2.56
N MET A 269 -17.21 -10.13 2.41
CA MET A 269 -16.59 -8.82 2.17
C MET A 269 -15.64 -8.33 3.29
N ASP A 270 -15.74 -8.92 4.48
CA ASP A 270 -14.86 -8.61 5.62
C ASP A 270 -13.68 -9.60 5.76
N ALA A 271 -13.59 -10.62 4.90
CA ALA A 271 -12.45 -11.52 4.90
C ALA A 271 -11.20 -10.77 4.45
N ARG A 272 -10.04 -11.13 5.02
CA ARG A 272 -8.74 -10.55 4.71
C ARG A 272 -7.68 -11.65 4.63
N PRO A 273 -6.77 -11.64 3.64
CA PRO A 273 -5.68 -12.61 3.60
C PRO A 273 -4.72 -12.46 4.79
N TYR A 274 -4.64 -11.27 5.37
CA TYR A 274 -3.77 -10.97 6.52
C TYR A 274 -4.47 -11.10 7.89
N ILE A 275 -5.74 -11.51 7.95
CA ILE A 275 -6.47 -11.74 9.21
C ILE A 275 -7.19 -13.08 9.12
N ASP A 276 -6.82 -14.02 9.99
CA ASP A 276 -7.62 -15.24 10.14
C ASP A 276 -8.72 -15.07 11.19
N LYS A 277 -9.91 -15.58 10.90
CA LYS A 277 -11.02 -15.67 11.87
C LYS A 277 -10.81 -16.83 12.84
N LYS A 278 -10.01 -17.85 12.49
CA LYS A 278 -9.73 -19.02 13.33
C LYS A 278 -8.51 -18.77 14.22
N SER A 279 -8.64 -19.06 15.53
CA SER A 279 -7.58 -18.88 16.53
C SER A 279 -6.35 -19.78 16.32
N GLU A 280 -6.50 -20.86 15.54
CA GLU A 280 -5.51 -21.93 15.36
C GLU A 280 -4.93 -22.00 13.93
N ALA A 281 -5.16 -20.98 13.10
CA ALA A 281 -4.63 -20.99 11.75
C ALA A 281 -3.09 -21.07 11.75
N SER A 282 -2.54 -21.94 10.91
CA SER A 282 -1.10 -22.03 10.67
C SER A 282 -0.54 -20.68 10.27
N LYS A 283 0.56 -20.31 10.91
CA LYS A 283 1.24 -19.02 10.71
C LYS A 283 2.55 -19.25 10.00
N VAL A 284 2.91 -18.33 9.12
CA VAL A 284 4.19 -18.42 8.41
C VAL A 284 5.32 -17.97 9.33
N GLU A 285 6.33 -18.81 9.49
CA GLU A 285 7.58 -18.43 10.15
C GLU A 285 8.39 -17.47 9.28
N ALA A 286 9.14 -16.54 9.87
CA ALA A 286 9.88 -15.52 9.13
C ALA A 286 10.86 -16.11 8.09
N LYS A 287 11.48 -17.26 8.39
CA LYS A 287 12.36 -17.97 7.44
C LYS A 287 11.60 -18.57 6.24
N THR A 288 10.36 -18.97 6.44
CA THR A 288 9.53 -19.61 5.40
C THR A 288 9.00 -18.56 4.42
N VAL A 289 8.79 -17.32 4.88
CA VAL A 289 8.34 -16.20 4.04
C VAL A 289 9.26 -15.98 2.83
N CYS A 290 10.58 -16.13 2.98
CA CYS A 290 11.50 -15.95 1.86
C CYS A 290 11.18 -16.88 0.68
N SER A 291 10.81 -18.14 0.97
CA SER A 291 10.45 -19.12 -0.06
C SER A 291 9.22 -18.73 -0.90
N TYR A 292 8.41 -17.79 -0.41
CA TYR A 292 7.28 -17.29 -1.16
C TYR A 292 7.69 -16.35 -2.28
N PHE A 293 8.90 -15.81 -2.23
CA PHE A 293 9.43 -14.84 -3.19
C PHE A 293 10.69 -15.34 -3.91
N ASP A 294 11.06 -16.62 -3.76
CA ASP A 294 12.25 -17.19 -4.41
C ASP A 294 12.24 -17.01 -5.94
N TYR A 295 11.06 -17.02 -6.56
CA TYR A 295 10.92 -16.79 -8.00
C TYR A 295 11.45 -15.40 -8.44
N LEU A 296 11.40 -14.39 -7.56
CA LEU A 296 11.98 -13.06 -7.81
C LEU A 296 13.50 -13.09 -7.84
N SER A 297 14.12 -13.94 -7.02
CA SER A 297 15.58 -14.13 -7.01
C SER A 297 16.07 -14.87 -8.26
N GLN A 298 15.23 -15.73 -8.84
CA GLN A 298 15.58 -16.49 -10.04
C GLN A 298 15.52 -15.61 -11.29
N GLN A 299 14.52 -14.73 -11.43
CA GLN A 299 14.41 -13.86 -12.61
C GLN A 299 15.52 -12.80 -12.73
N SER A 300 16.06 -12.30 -11.61
CA SER A 300 17.22 -11.40 -11.62
C SER A 300 18.50 -12.09 -12.14
N SER A 301 18.63 -13.40 -11.94
CA SER A 301 19.72 -14.22 -12.49
C SER A 301 19.60 -14.43 -14.00
N PHE A 302 18.36 -14.54 -14.53
CA PHE A 302 18.13 -14.61 -15.97
C PHE A 302 18.35 -13.26 -16.67
N ALA A 303 17.92 -12.14 -16.07
CA ALA A 303 18.14 -10.81 -16.64
C ALA A 303 19.63 -10.40 -16.67
N SER A 304 20.41 -10.84 -15.68
CA SER A 304 21.87 -10.61 -15.65
C SER A 304 22.65 -11.53 -16.60
N ASN A 305 22.15 -12.73 -16.89
CA ASN A 305 22.70 -13.61 -17.92
C ASN A 305 22.32 -13.18 -19.34
N ALA A 306 21.10 -12.66 -19.57
CA ALA A 306 20.69 -12.12 -20.87
C ALA A 306 21.55 -10.90 -21.28
N LYS A 307 21.88 -10.01 -20.34
CA LYS A 307 22.82 -8.89 -20.59
C LYS A 307 24.27 -9.32 -20.85
N ARG A 308 24.66 -10.55 -20.51
CA ARG A 308 25.99 -11.09 -20.79
C ARG A 308 26.12 -11.72 -22.17
N VAL A 309 25.01 -11.96 -22.87
CA VAL A 309 25.00 -12.65 -24.17
C VAL A 309 24.97 -11.68 -25.36
N GLU A 310 24.70 -10.38 -25.15
CA GLU A 310 24.72 -9.36 -26.22
C GLU A 310 26.07 -8.66 -26.43
N ILE A 311 27.17 -9.17 -25.86
CA ILE A 311 28.53 -8.71 -26.19
C ILE A 311 29.36 -9.93 -26.58
N ARG A 312 29.17 -10.37 -27.82
CA ARG A 312 30.15 -11.15 -28.59
C ARG A 312 30.11 -10.68 -30.05
N ASP A 313 30.99 -9.73 -30.31
CA ASP A 313 31.85 -9.57 -31.49
C ASP A 313 31.36 -10.21 -32.79
N ASP A 314 30.88 -9.35 -33.70
CA ASP A 314 31.11 -9.52 -35.14
C ASP A 314 32.22 -8.53 -35.54
N GLU A 315 33.45 -9.04 -35.59
CA GLU A 315 34.45 -8.69 -36.60
C GLU A 315 34.21 -9.54 -37.86
#